data_AF-A0A0F9B8K5-F1
#
_entry.id   AF-A0A0F9B8K5-F1
#
_cell.length_a   1.000
_cell.length_b   1.000
_cell.length_c   1.000
_cell.angle_alpha   90.00
_cell.angle_beta   90.00
_cell.angle_gamma   90.00
#
_symmetry.space_group_name_H-M   'P 1'
#
loop_
_entity.id
_entity.type
_entity.pdbx_description
1 polymer ?
#
loop_
_entity_poly.entity_id
_entity_poly.type
_entity_poly.pdbx_seq_one_letter_code
_entity_poly.pdbx_strand_id
1 'polypeptide(L)'
;MVSITHAKVSTIPDGSDADLVRPVDWNAGHVFAGFVLDGDFTEDTFMYASAAGVPLATSPANVMAALSGHNAAEFLFGTQKLGGIVDPTTNQQAATKKYADDAIDTDIATHAAIKAADAVLGHVIVETGSDIDVDANGKITLGGHKTRHQNGGNDEISVTGLSGLLADDQHVLDAEVIAVAVAKATYNAHTVLYATTNNTPVALTVTEQTLVGRLTGTNIAAIAIGIADNNILQVDHASPADNDYAKFTTAGLEGRSYQELVNDISGVIKATDVEVEELSTATYDDVQDYINFFGGRTLLSGGAITDNGDGTVAITSLTAWSSISDSETAVGKFFDFAGGNTPPLTDMTTNYIY
;
A
#
# COMPACT_ATOMS: atom_id res chain seq x y z
N MET A 1 -68.66 18.61 101.04
CA MET A 1 -67.79 18.01 102.07
C MET A 1 -68.47 16.75 102.51
N VAL A 2 -68.04 15.62 101.96
CA VAL A 2 -68.48 14.33 102.50
C VAL A 2 -67.71 14.20 103.81
N SER A 3 -68.38 14.49 104.93
CA SER A 3 -67.79 14.30 106.25
C SER A 3 -67.72 12.81 106.52
N ILE A 4 -66.50 12.28 106.43
CA ILE A 4 -66.17 10.93 106.83
C ILE A 4 -65.54 11.04 108.21
N THR A 5 -66.26 10.62 109.24
CA THR A 5 -65.78 10.73 110.63
C THR A 5 -65.20 9.39 111.07
N HIS A 6 -63.91 9.40 111.43
CA HIS A 6 -63.21 8.27 112.05
C HIS A 6 -62.78 8.64 113.49
N ALA A 7 -62.71 7.68 114.40
CA ALA A 7 -62.20 7.87 115.76
C ALA A 7 -60.97 6.98 116.00
N LYS A 8 -59.90 7.49 116.62
CA LYS A 8 -58.67 6.71 116.95
C LYS A 8 -59.03 5.61 117.96
N VAL A 9 -58.73 4.35 117.65
CA VAL A 9 -59.05 3.21 118.54
C VAL A 9 -57.80 2.43 119.04
N SER A 10 -56.60 2.71 118.52
CA SER A 10 -55.39 1.95 118.86
C SER A 10 -54.80 2.25 120.24
N THR A 11 -54.20 1.22 120.83
CA THR A 11 -53.59 1.21 122.18
C THR A 11 -52.06 1.12 122.17
N ILE A 12 -51.40 1.07 120.99
CA ILE A 12 -49.93 0.98 120.91
C ILE A 12 -49.34 2.39 121.10
N PRO A 13 -48.33 2.59 121.98
CA PRO A 13 -47.69 3.90 122.15
C PRO A 13 -47.03 4.36 120.85
N ASP A 14 -47.32 5.60 120.45
CA ASP A 14 -46.68 6.22 119.29
C ASP A 14 -45.23 6.57 119.63
N GLY A 15 -44.35 6.53 118.62
CA GLY A 15 -42.97 6.97 118.81
C GLY A 15 -42.90 8.48 119.07
N SER A 16 -41.76 9.10 118.78
CA SER A 16 -41.58 10.56 118.89
C SER A 16 -42.49 11.42 117.98
N ASP A 17 -43.46 10.81 117.30
CA ASP A 17 -44.44 11.47 116.45
C ASP A 17 -45.84 10.90 116.79
N ALA A 18 -46.61 11.67 117.57
CA ALA A 18 -47.95 11.28 118.07
C ALA A 18 -49.08 11.56 117.06
N ASP A 19 -48.77 12.30 116.01
CA ASP A 19 -49.69 12.55 114.89
C ASP A 19 -49.60 11.43 113.85
N LEU A 20 -48.68 10.49 114.05
CA LEU A 20 -48.54 9.31 113.21
C LEU A 20 -49.71 8.35 113.46
N VAL A 21 -50.81 8.57 112.73
CA VAL A 21 -51.94 7.62 112.66
C VAL A 21 -51.46 6.37 111.95
N ARG A 22 -51.15 5.34 112.73
CA ARG A 22 -50.68 4.06 112.20
C ARG A 22 -51.88 3.26 111.69
N PRO A 23 -51.70 2.40 110.68
CA PRO A 23 -52.79 1.58 110.14
C PRO A 23 -53.49 0.69 111.19
N VAL A 24 -52.78 0.38 112.28
CA VAL A 24 -53.35 -0.34 113.42
C VAL A 24 -54.42 0.48 114.18
N ASP A 25 -54.52 1.78 113.89
CA ASP A 25 -55.41 2.74 114.53
C ASP A 25 -56.80 2.82 113.87
N TRP A 26 -57.03 2.07 112.78
CA TRP A 26 -58.25 2.15 111.96
C TRP A 26 -59.27 1.07 112.36
N ASN A 27 -60.55 1.45 112.51
CA ASN A 27 -61.68 0.53 112.68
C ASN A 27 -62.36 0.21 111.33
N ALA A 28 -62.95 -0.98 111.22
CA ALA A 28 -63.30 -1.62 109.94
C ALA A 28 -64.55 -1.07 109.18
N GLY A 29 -65.04 0.16 109.38
CA GLY A 29 -66.20 0.65 108.61
C GLY A 29 -66.48 2.16 108.63
N HIS A 30 -66.99 2.70 107.51
CA HIS A 30 -67.31 4.12 107.26
C HIS A 30 -68.71 4.30 106.61
N VAL A 31 -69.42 5.41 106.89
CA VAL A 31 -70.73 5.82 106.26
C VAL A 31 -70.63 7.26 105.75
N PHE A 32 -71.30 7.58 104.62
CA PHE A 32 -71.15 8.84 103.88
C PHE A 32 -72.51 9.56 103.64
N ALA A 33 -72.58 10.89 103.82
CA ALA A 33 -73.74 11.75 103.50
C ALA A 33 -73.30 13.04 102.77
N GLY A 34 -74.17 13.62 101.91
CA GLY A 34 -73.79 14.69 100.97
C GLY A 34 -73.20 14.18 99.66
N PHE A 35 -73.59 12.95 99.30
CA PHE A 35 -73.18 12.25 98.09
C PHE A 35 -74.42 11.86 97.30
N VAL A 36 -74.35 12.04 95.98
CA VAL A 36 -75.37 11.63 95.02
C VAL A 36 -75.31 10.11 94.94
N LEU A 37 -76.44 9.43 95.15
CA LEU A 37 -76.46 7.99 95.34
C LEU A 37 -76.45 7.26 93.99
N ASP A 38 -76.05 5.99 94.04
CA ASP A 38 -75.83 5.06 92.92
C ASP A 38 -77.03 4.95 91.93
N GLY A 39 -78.24 5.36 92.33
CA GLY A 39 -79.45 5.32 91.49
C GLY A 39 -79.73 6.56 90.63
N ASP A 40 -79.04 7.69 90.86
CA ASP A 40 -79.26 8.95 90.12
C ASP A 40 -78.34 9.08 88.89
N PHE A 41 -77.36 8.19 88.78
CA PHE A 41 -76.46 8.10 87.63
C PHE A 41 -76.93 6.99 86.69
N THR A 42 -77.22 7.36 85.45
CA THR A 42 -77.23 6.43 84.33
C THR A 42 -75.87 6.51 83.63
N GLU A 43 -75.61 5.61 82.70
CA GLU A 43 -74.32 5.48 82.03
C GLU A 43 -73.79 6.81 81.42
N ASP A 44 -74.67 7.79 81.13
CA ASP A 44 -74.32 9.08 80.52
C ASP A 44 -74.84 10.33 81.28
N THR A 45 -75.03 10.25 82.60
CA THR A 45 -75.50 11.41 83.38
C THR A 45 -74.36 12.34 83.80
N PHE A 46 -74.49 13.65 83.56
CA PHE A 46 -73.54 14.68 84.03
C PHE A 46 -74.09 15.47 85.22
N MET A 47 -73.21 15.89 86.14
CA MET A 47 -73.58 16.78 87.24
C MET A 47 -73.38 18.25 86.87
N TYR A 48 -74.36 19.10 87.19
CA TYR A 48 -74.22 20.54 87.08
C TYR A 48 -74.74 21.23 88.36
N ALA A 49 -74.24 22.43 88.62
CA ALA A 49 -74.78 23.26 89.67
C ALA A 49 -76.10 23.87 89.19
N SER A 50 -77.20 23.53 89.86
CA SER A 50 -78.46 24.26 89.65
C SER A 50 -78.30 25.73 90.09
N ALA A 51 -79.22 26.60 89.67
CA ALA A 51 -79.25 27.99 90.13
C ALA A 51 -79.32 28.12 91.66
N ALA A 52 -79.77 27.07 92.37
CA ALA A 52 -79.82 27.00 93.82
C ALA A 52 -78.52 26.47 94.48
N GLY A 53 -77.45 26.21 93.70
CA GLY A 53 -76.14 25.77 94.21
C GLY A 53 -76.07 24.29 94.63
N VAL A 54 -77.13 23.51 94.35
CA VAL A 54 -77.17 22.07 94.64
C VAL A 54 -76.77 21.28 93.38
N PRO A 55 -75.91 20.24 93.50
CA PRO A 55 -75.58 19.36 92.38
C PRO A 55 -76.80 18.55 91.94
N LEU A 56 -77.19 18.67 90.67
CA LEU A 56 -78.23 17.85 90.04
C LEU A 56 -77.68 17.13 88.80
N ALA A 57 -78.29 15.97 88.50
CA ALA A 57 -78.04 15.18 87.31
C ALA A 57 -78.74 15.76 86.06
N THR A 58 -78.07 15.76 84.91
CA THR A 58 -78.63 16.16 83.59
C THR A 58 -78.13 15.25 82.47
N SER A 59 -78.82 15.29 81.32
CA SER A 59 -78.49 14.53 80.13
C SER A 59 -77.42 15.22 79.25
N PRO A 60 -76.64 14.48 78.45
CA PRO A 60 -75.61 15.05 77.59
C PRO A 60 -76.15 16.07 76.57
N ALA A 61 -77.34 15.83 76.04
CA ALA A 61 -77.98 16.72 75.07
C ALA A 61 -78.25 18.12 75.66
N ASN A 62 -78.70 18.17 76.92
CA ASN A 62 -78.95 19.42 77.61
C ASN A 62 -77.64 20.18 77.92
N VAL A 63 -76.54 19.46 78.18
CA VAL A 63 -75.21 20.05 78.37
C VAL A 63 -74.75 20.73 77.07
N MET A 64 -74.86 20.05 75.93
CA MET A 64 -74.43 20.60 74.65
C MET A 64 -75.28 21.80 74.19
N ALA A 65 -76.58 21.77 74.49
CA ALA A 65 -77.47 22.91 74.24
C ALA A 65 -77.09 24.13 75.10
N ALA A 66 -76.78 23.93 76.38
CA ALA A 66 -76.36 25.02 77.27
C ALA A 66 -75.00 25.61 76.87
N LEU A 67 -74.04 24.76 76.49
CA LEU A 67 -72.69 25.19 76.07
C LEU A 67 -72.68 25.94 74.74
N SER A 68 -73.58 25.60 73.81
CA SER A 68 -73.68 26.29 72.52
C SER A 68 -74.54 27.55 72.57
N GLY A 69 -75.58 27.57 73.41
CA GLY A 69 -76.53 28.69 73.51
C GLY A 69 -76.03 29.94 74.24
N HIS A 70 -74.95 29.85 75.03
CA HIS A 70 -74.42 30.98 75.81
C HIS A 70 -73.27 31.75 75.13
N ASN A 71 -72.82 31.36 73.94
CA ASN A 71 -71.69 32.02 73.27
C ASN A 71 -72.19 33.09 72.29
N ALA A 72 -72.00 34.37 72.62
CA ALA A 72 -72.21 35.47 71.69
C ALA A 72 -71.03 35.68 70.71
N ALA A 73 -70.04 34.77 70.71
CA ALA A 73 -68.84 34.76 69.87
C ALA A 73 -68.51 33.33 69.37
N GLU A 74 -67.49 33.18 68.51
CA GLU A 74 -67.07 31.89 67.92
C GLU A 74 -66.80 30.81 68.97
N PHE A 75 -67.31 29.60 68.69
CA PHE A 75 -67.05 28.41 69.50
C PHE A 75 -65.69 27.81 69.10
N LEU A 76 -64.67 28.01 69.94
CA LEU A 76 -63.32 27.53 69.67
C LEU A 76 -63.12 26.09 70.17
N PHE A 77 -62.91 25.13 69.26
CA PHE A 77 -62.63 23.72 69.58
C PHE A 77 -61.12 23.42 69.74
N GLY A 78 -60.27 24.45 69.68
CA GLY A 78 -58.81 24.32 69.78
C GLY A 78 -58.26 23.35 68.74
N THR A 79 -57.61 22.27 69.20
CA THR A 79 -56.98 21.24 68.37
C THR A 79 -57.88 20.02 68.10
N GLN A 80 -59.15 20.07 68.50
CA GLN A 80 -60.09 18.96 68.36
C GLN A 80 -60.71 18.94 66.95
N LYS A 81 -61.01 17.74 66.44
CA LYS A 81 -61.69 17.55 65.15
C LYS A 81 -63.20 17.51 65.36
N LEU A 82 -63.95 18.17 64.47
CA LEU A 82 -65.40 18.01 64.36
C LEU A 82 -65.69 16.94 63.29
N GLY A 83 -66.25 15.81 63.71
CA GLY A 83 -66.65 14.71 62.82
C GLY A 83 -68.12 14.81 62.42
N GLY A 84 -68.43 14.46 61.17
CA GLY A 84 -69.83 14.35 60.69
C GLY A 84 -70.47 15.64 60.19
N ILE A 85 -69.69 16.69 59.91
CA ILE A 85 -70.19 17.86 59.18
C ILE A 85 -70.41 17.44 57.71
N VAL A 86 -71.65 17.51 57.25
CA VAL A 86 -72.04 17.22 55.85
C VAL A 86 -71.49 18.29 54.92
N ASP A 87 -71.11 17.90 53.71
CA ASP A 87 -70.61 18.82 52.69
C ASP A 87 -71.60 19.98 52.45
N PRO A 88 -71.13 21.23 52.42
CA PRO A 88 -72.00 22.36 52.17
C PRO A 88 -72.55 22.31 50.75
N THR A 89 -73.89 22.27 50.65
CA THR A 89 -74.61 22.11 49.37
C THR A 89 -74.95 23.45 48.72
N THR A 90 -74.64 24.57 49.37
CA THR A 90 -74.83 25.92 48.83
C THR A 90 -73.63 26.82 49.14
N ASN A 91 -73.37 27.75 48.24
CA ASN A 91 -72.15 28.60 48.22
C ASN A 91 -71.93 29.45 49.49
N GLN A 92 -72.89 29.52 50.40
CA GLN A 92 -72.79 30.33 51.62
C GLN A 92 -72.18 29.57 52.81
N GLN A 93 -71.93 28.26 52.69
CA GLN A 93 -71.60 27.41 53.85
C GLN A 93 -70.16 26.84 53.91
N ALA A 94 -69.25 27.17 52.97
CA ALA A 94 -67.83 26.81 53.09
C ALA A 94 -66.87 27.90 52.59
N ALA A 95 -66.48 28.79 53.51
CA ALA A 95 -65.36 29.68 53.29
C ALA A 95 -64.03 28.99 53.67
N THR A 96 -63.55 28.05 52.84
CA THR A 96 -62.12 27.73 52.51
C THR A 96 -61.80 26.22 52.33
N LYS A 97 -61.31 25.87 51.12
CA LYS A 97 -60.55 24.64 50.76
C LYS A 97 -61.29 23.39 50.23
N LYS A 98 -62.14 23.57 49.20
CA LYS A 98 -62.34 22.54 48.15
C LYS A 98 -62.10 23.11 46.74
N TYR A 99 -62.36 24.41 46.55
CA TYR A 99 -62.08 25.15 45.32
C TYR A 99 -60.60 25.15 44.89
N ALA A 100 -59.67 25.21 45.86
CA ALA A 100 -58.24 25.18 45.58
C ALA A 100 -57.77 23.83 45.04
N ASP A 101 -58.41 22.74 45.47
CA ASP A 101 -58.03 21.39 45.09
C ASP A 101 -58.57 21.07 43.68
N ASP A 102 -59.77 21.54 43.31
CA ASP A 102 -60.35 21.35 41.96
C ASP A 102 -59.64 22.22 40.87
N ALA A 103 -59.04 23.37 41.24
CA ALA A 103 -58.29 24.23 40.33
C ALA A 103 -56.90 23.68 39.97
N ILE A 104 -56.23 23.00 40.91
CA ILE A 104 -54.92 22.38 40.69
C ILE A 104 -55.05 21.13 39.80
N ASP A 105 -56.13 20.37 39.96
CA ASP A 105 -56.37 19.14 39.19
C ASP A 105 -56.69 19.43 37.71
N THR A 106 -57.32 20.57 37.43
CA THR A 106 -57.60 21.03 36.05
C THR A 106 -56.33 21.47 35.31
N ASP A 107 -55.40 22.15 35.99
CA ASP A 107 -54.12 22.61 35.42
C ASP A 107 -53.15 21.45 35.13
N ILE A 108 -53.21 20.36 35.91
CA ILE A 108 -52.36 19.17 35.72
C ILE A 108 -52.89 18.29 34.56
N ALA A 109 -54.20 18.20 34.38
CA ALA A 109 -54.80 17.44 33.28
C ALA A 109 -54.55 18.07 31.88
N THR A 110 -54.30 19.37 31.79
CA THR A 110 -53.97 20.06 30.52
C THR A 110 -52.52 19.86 30.05
N HIS A 111 -51.64 19.23 30.83
CA HIS A 111 -50.24 18.98 30.46
C HIS A 111 -49.97 17.59 29.85
N ALA A 112 -51.01 16.77 29.61
CA ALA A 112 -50.86 15.40 29.10
C ALA A 112 -50.92 15.23 27.57
N ALA A 113 -50.99 16.30 26.77
CA ALA A 113 -51.11 16.17 25.31
C ALA A 113 -50.38 17.27 24.52
N ILE A 114 -49.05 17.22 24.47
CA ILE A 114 -48.29 17.75 23.33
C ILE A 114 -47.85 16.57 22.46
N LYS A 115 -48.82 15.99 21.74
CA LYS A 115 -48.57 15.33 20.46
C LYS A 115 -49.22 16.21 19.39
N ALA A 116 -48.50 17.25 18.98
CA ALA A 116 -48.83 18.03 17.79
C ALA A 116 -47.64 17.90 16.83
N ALA A 117 -47.92 17.89 15.53
CA ALA A 117 -46.99 17.58 14.44
C ALA A 117 -45.81 18.55 14.27
N ASP A 118 -45.55 19.45 15.22
CA ASP A 118 -44.42 20.41 15.25
C ASP A 118 -43.95 20.64 16.71
N ALA A 119 -44.03 19.61 17.56
CA ALA A 119 -43.69 19.71 18.97
C ALA A 119 -42.17 19.67 19.20
N VAL A 120 -41.59 20.86 19.36
CA VAL A 120 -40.23 21.11 19.84
C VAL A 120 -40.02 20.43 21.19
N LEU A 121 -39.28 19.32 21.20
CA LEU A 121 -38.69 18.77 22.41
C LEU A 121 -37.56 19.70 22.86
N GLY A 122 -37.57 20.03 24.14
CA GLY A 122 -36.63 20.96 24.79
C GLY A 122 -35.19 20.83 24.26
N HIS A 123 -34.78 21.90 23.58
CA HIS A 123 -33.45 22.28 23.07
C HIS A 123 -33.17 22.12 21.56
N VAL A 124 -33.87 21.27 20.78
CA VAL A 124 -33.58 21.16 19.34
C VAL A 124 -34.85 21.40 18.52
N ILE A 125 -34.94 22.57 17.89
CA ILE A 125 -35.89 22.83 16.82
C ILE A 125 -35.31 22.18 15.56
N VAL A 126 -35.96 21.12 15.07
CA VAL A 126 -35.64 20.51 13.79
C VAL A 126 -36.50 21.19 12.72
N GLU A 127 -35.92 22.11 11.97
CA GLU A 127 -36.62 22.78 10.86
C GLU A 127 -36.87 21.82 9.68
N THR A 128 -37.87 22.10 8.85
CA THR A 128 -38.16 21.32 7.64
C THR A 128 -36.94 21.30 6.70
N GLY A 129 -36.30 20.15 6.56
CA GLY A 129 -35.06 19.98 5.78
C GLY A 129 -33.78 19.83 6.60
N SER A 130 -33.87 19.81 7.93
CA SER A 130 -32.75 19.49 8.82
C SER A 130 -32.27 18.05 8.64
N ASP A 131 -30.94 17.88 8.59
CA ASP A 131 -30.26 16.57 8.59
C ASP A 131 -30.18 15.95 10.01
N ILE A 132 -30.89 16.47 10.99
CA ILE A 132 -31.03 15.88 12.32
C ILE A 132 -32.50 15.52 12.48
N ASP A 133 -32.84 14.23 12.58
CA ASP A 133 -34.22 13.74 12.70
C ASP A 133 -34.35 12.82 13.93
N VAL A 134 -35.55 12.64 14.46
CA VAL A 134 -35.82 11.76 15.61
C VAL A 134 -36.61 10.55 15.12
N ASP A 135 -36.07 9.33 15.31
CA ASP A 135 -36.75 8.12 14.85
C ASP A 135 -38.02 7.80 15.65
N ALA A 136 -38.79 6.82 15.18
CA ALA A 136 -40.06 6.41 15.81
C ALA A 136 -39.93 5.95 17.28
N ASN A 137 -38.70 5.70 17.75
CA ASN A 137 -38.40 5.29 19.12
C ASN A 137 -37.84 6.45 19.97
N GLY A 138 -37.80 7.67 19.44
CA GLY A 138 -37.33 8.86 20.14
C GLY A 138 -35.81 9.04 20.15
N LYS A 139 -35.05 8.30 19.33
CA LYS A 139 -33.60 8.45 19.23
C LYS A 139 -33.26 9.54 18.22
N ILE A 140 -32.35 10.45 18.59
CA ILE A 140 -31.77 11.41 17.63
C ILE A 140 -30.94 10.64 16.61
N THR A 141 -31.33 10.75 15.35
CA THR A 141 -30.62 10.26 14.18
C THR A 141 -30.02 11.45 13.45
N LEU A 142 -28.74 11.35 13.11
CA LEU A 142 -28.15 12.24 12.12
C LEU A 142 -28.57 11.65 10.78
N GLY A 143 -29.36 12.40 10.00
CA GLY A 143 -29.67 12.14 8.61
C GLY A 143 -28.41 11.67 7.91
N GLY A 144 -28.51 10.54 7.21
CA GLY A 144 -27.35 9.86 6.67
C GLY A 144 -26.47 10.85 5.92
N HIS A 145 -25.17 10.88 6.22
CA HIS A 145 -24.17 11.61 5.45
C HIS A 145 -24.46 11.33 3.98
N LYS A 146 -24.92 12.34 3.23
CA LYS A 146 -25.39 12.17 1.86
C LYS A 146 -24.38 11.31 1.09
N THR A 147 -24.88 10.48 0.19
CA THR A 147 -24.09 9.66 -0.76
C THR A 147 -23.22 10.47 -1.74
N ARG A 148 -22.93 11.74 -1.45
CA ARG A 148 -22.36 12.69 -2.40
C ARG A 148 -20.96 13.14 -1.99
N HIS A 149 -20.08 12.18 -1.72
CA HIS A 149 -18.68 12.34 -2.13
C HIS A 149 -18.55 12.10 -3.64
N GLN A 150 -19.35 12.83 -4.43
CA GLN A 150 -19.21 12.83 -5.87
C GLN A 150 -18.05 13.77 -6.21
N ASN A 151 -17.13 13.30 -7.06
CA ASN A 151 -15.94 14.04 -7.45
C ASN A 151 -16.32 15.47 -7.93
N GLY A 152 -15.73 16.53 -7.36
CA GLY A 152 -16.04 17.93 -7.69
C GLY A 152 -17.27 18.54 -6.99
N GLY A 153 -17.82 17.90 -5.96
CA GLY A 153 -18.86 18.49 -5.11
C GLY A 153 -18.30 19.37 -3.98
N ASN A 154 -19.11 20.25 -3.41
CA ASN A 154 -18.73 21.13 -2.29
C ASN A 154 -18.38 20.39 -0.98
N ASP A 155 -18.57 19.07 -0.96
CA ASP A 155 -18.36 18.15 0.16
C ASP A 155 -17.19 17.19 -0.13
N GLU A 156 -16.27 17.61 -1.01
CA GLU A 156 -15.04 16.88 -1.32
C GLU A 156 -14.02 17.11 -0.20
N ILE A 157 -13.60 16.00 0.42
CA ILE A 157 -12.57 16.02 1.45
C ILE A 157 -11.22 16.16 0.75
N SER A 158 -10.67 17.36 0.70
CA SER A 158 -9.29 17.57 0.26
C SER A 158 -8.32 17.01 1.30
N VAL A 159 -7.51 16.03 0.88
CA VAL A 159 -6.40 15.50 1.70
C VAL A 159 -5.15 16.40 1.63
N THR A 160 -5.15 17.45 0.80
CA THR A 160 -3.99 18.34 0.58
C THR A 160 -3.50 19.04 1.84
N GLY A 161 -4.34 19.17 2.88
CA GLY A 161 -4.00 19.76 4.17
C GLY A 161 -3.98 18.79 5.35
N LEU A 162 -4.22 17.49 5.13
CA LEU A 162 -4.30 16.53 6.22
C LEU A 162 -2.90 16.02 6.57
N SER A 163 -2.50 16.15 7.84
CA SER A 163 -1.21 15.61 8.31
C SER A 163 -1.29 14.10 8.50
N GLY A 164 -0.61 13.32 7.66
CA GLY A 164 -0.52 11.86 7.76
C GLY A 164 -0.03 11.21 6.45
N LEU A 165 0.38 9.94 6.51
CA LEU A 165 0.66 9.13 5.33
C LEU A 165 -0.64 8.40 4.94
N LEU A 166 -1.07 8.57 3.70
CA LEU A 166 -2.24 7.86 3.19
C LEU A 166 -1.94 6.35 3.13
N ALA A 167 -2.94 5.53 3.43
CA ALA A 167 -2.77 4.07 3.43
C ALA A 167 -2.53 3.51 2.01
N ASP A 168 -3.10 4.17 1.01
CA ASP A 168 -2.89 3.89 -0.41
C ASP A 168 -2.22 5.08 -1.09
N ASP A 169 -1.36 4.81 -2.06
CA ASP A 169 -0.65 5.85 -2.81
C ASP A 169 -1.62 6.64 -3.70
N GLN A 170 -1.77 7.93 -3.39
CA GLN A 170 -2.37 8.93 -4.27
C GLN A 170 -1.40 9.19 -5.42
N HIS A 171 -1.27 8.27 -6.37
CA HIS A 171 -0.22 8.31 -7.40
C HIS A 171 -0.25 9.62 -8.20
N VAL A 172 0.69 10.53 -7.90
CA VAL A 172 1.07 11.70 -8.71
C VAL A 172 2.22 11.32 -9.65
N LEU A 173 2.22 10.09 -10.16
CA LEU A 173 3.37 9.48 -10.83
C LEU A 173 3.12 9.20 -12.32
N ASP A 174 2.23 9.92 -12.98
CA ASP A 174 2.12 9.88 -14.44
C ASP A 174 2.88 11.05 -15.08
N ALA A 175 2.68 12.31 -14.69
CA ALA A 175 3.32 13.43 -15.39
C ALA A 175 4.86 13.47 -15.27
N GLU A 176 5.43 13.35 -14.06
CA GLU A 176 6.89 13.37 -13.87
C GLU A 176 7.56 12.08 -14.35
N VAL A 177 6.90 10.94 -14.18
CA VAL A 177 7.41 9.65 -14.68
C VAL A 177 7.32 9.59 -16.20
N ILE A 178 6.28 10.15 -16.84
CA ILE A 178 6.18 10.25 -18.31
C ILE A 178 7.23 11.19 -18.88
N ALA A 179 7.58 12.28 -18.18
CA ALA A 179 8.61 13.21 -18.64
C ALA A 179 10.02 12.59 -18.68
N VAL A 180 10.27 11.56 -17.86
CA VAL A 180 11.55 10.84 -17.80
C VAL A 180 11.48 9.47 -18.49
N ALA A 181 10.29 8.88 -18.61
CA ALA A 181 10.09 7.58 -19.24
C ALA A 181 10.07 7.69 -20.77
N VAL A 182 10.84 6.82 -21.41
CA VAL A 182 10.73 6.59 -22.84
C VAL A 182 9.38 5.91 -23.12
N ALA A 183 8.61 6.42 -24.08
CA ALA A 183 7.27 5.91 -24.38
C ALA A 183 7.32 4.44 -24.81
N LYS A 184 6.40 3.60 -24.32
CA LYS A 184 6.32 2.17 -24.71
C LYS A 184 6.24 1.97 -26.22
N ALA A 185 5.65 2.93 -26.95
CA ALA A 185 5.53 2.91 -28.41
C ALA A 185 6.89 2.93 -29.15
N THR A 186 7.97 3.43 -28.52
CA THR A 186 9.31 3.42 -29.13
C THR A 186 10.11 2.16 -28.80
N TYR A 187 9.57 1.23 -28.00
CA TYR A 187 10.19 -0.06 -27.73
C TYR A 187 9.64 -1.14 -28.65
N ASN A 188 10.54 -1.97 -29.15
CA ASN A 188 10.23 -3.26 -29.79
C ASN A 188 11.08 -4.38 -29.15
N ALA A 189 10.96 -5.60 -29.69
CA ALA A 189 11.68 -6.78 -29.18
C ALA A 189 13.22 -6.65 -29.23
N HIS A 190 13.75 -5.68 -29.98
CA HIS A 190 15.18 -5.47 -30.23
C HIS A 190 15.62 -4.05 -29.84
N THR A 191 14.97 -3.46 -28.83
CA THR A 191 15.31 -2.11 -28.34
C THR A 191 16.03 -2.18 -27.01
N VAL A 192 17.07 -1.35 -26.85
CA VAL A 192 17.74 -1.11 -25.57
C VAL A 192 17.66 0.37 -25.21
N LEU A 193 17.76 0.69 -23.93
CA LEU A 193 17.90 2.08 -23.48
C LEU A 193 19.36 2.47 -23.37
N TYR A 194 19.66 3.70 -23.77
CA TYR A 194 20.95 4.32 -23.52
C TYR A 194 20.76 5.79 -23.12
N ALA A 195 21.73 6.35 -22.42
CA ALA A 195 21.75 7.77 -22.12
C ALA A 195 22.44 8.54 -23.25
N THR A 196 21.92 9.71 -23.59
CA THR A 196 22.63 10.65 -24.47
C THR A 196 23.46 11.64 -23.65
N THR A 197 24.12 12.60 -24.29
CA THR A 197 25.01 13.60 -23.65
C THR A 197 24.35 14.41 -22.53
N ASN A 198 23.02 14.48 -22.49
CA ASN A 198 22.25 15.18 -21.45
C ASN A 198 21.69 14.24 -20.36
N ASN A 199 22.16 12.98 -20.29
CA ASN A 199 21.68 11.94 -19.40
C ASN A 199 20.19 11.54 -19.57
N THR A 200 19.52 12.00 -20.64
CA THR A 200 18.15 11.57 -20.95
C THR A 200 18.18 10.15 -21.54
N PRO A 201 17.36 9.21 -21.02
CA PRO A 201 17.23 7.89 -21.60
C PRO A 201 16.56 7.98 -22.97
N VAL A 202 17.11 7.27 -23.95
CA VAL A 202 16.58 7.16 -25.31
C VAL A 202 16.58 5.69 -25.72
N ALA A 203 15.55 5.29 -26.47
CA ALA A 203 15.47 3.97 -27.08
C ALA A 203 16.40 3.88 -28.32
N LEU A 204 17.30 2.90 -28.31
CA LEU A 204 18.10 2.49 -29.47
C LEU A 204 17.57 1.16 -29.99
N THR A 205 17.16 1.12 -31.26
CA THR A 205 16.86 -0.14 -31.94
C THR A 205 18.16 -0.79 -32.41
N VAL A 206 18.34 -2.05 -32.03
CA VAL A 206 19.48 -2.89 -32.41
C VAL A 206 19.03 -3.79 -33.55
N THR A 207 19.53 -3.55 -34.76
CA THR A 207 19.24 -4.40 -35.92
C THR A 207 20.07 -5.68 -35.87
N GLU A 208 19.72 -6.66 -36.70
CA GLU A 208 20.51 -7.88 -36.83
C GLU A 208 21.98 -7.56 -37.18
N GLN A 209 22.90 -8.40 -36.70
CA GLN A 209 24.35 -8.27 -36.94
C GLN A 209 24.95 -6.91 -36.55
N THR A 210 24.47 -6.35 -35.44
CA THR A 210 25.05 -5.15 -34.84
C THR A 210 25.41 -5.39 -33.38
N LEU A 211 26.44 -4.69 -32.92
CA LEU A 211 26.85 -4.67 -31.51
C LEU A 211 26.60 -3.28 -30.93
N VAL A 212 26.04 -3.22 -29.73
CA VAL A 212 25.88 -1.94 -29.04
C VAL A 212 27.20 -1.54 -28.41
N GLY A 213 27.71 -0.38 -28.79
CA GLY A 213 28.99 0.13 -28.32
C GLY A 213 29.09 1.64 -28.48
N ARG A 214 30.23 2.19 -28.09
CA ARG A 214 30.49 3.62 -28.21
C ARG A 214 31.83 3.83 -28.89
N LEU A 215 31.82 4.49 -30.05
CA LEU A 215 33.04 4.90 -30.73
C LEU A 215 33.63 6.15 -30.04
N THR A 216 34.93 6.35 -30.18
CA THR A 216 35.62 7.52 -29.63
C THR A 216 34.94 8.81 -30.08
N GLY A 217 34.56 9.67 -29.13
CA GLY A 217 33.91 10.95 -29.40
C GLY A 217 32.40 10.91 -29.74
N THR A 218 31.75 9.73 -29.69
CA THR A 218 30.32 9.57 -30.03
C THR A 218 29.48 9.08 -28.85
N ASN A 219 28.14 9.12 -29.00
CA ASN A 219 27.20 8.46 -28.08
C ASN A 219 27.17 6.94 -28.30
N ILE A 220 26.53 6.20 -27.39
CA ILE A 220 26.27 4.77 -27.60
C ILE A 220 25.40 4.60 -28.84
N ALA A 221 25.76 3.66 -29.71
CA ALA A 221 25.09 3.36 -30.97
C ALA A 221 25.12 1.86 -31.26
N ALA A 222 24.27 1.42 -32.19
CA ALA A 222 24.35 0.09 -32.78
C ALA A 222 25.42 0.13 -33.89
N ILE A 223 26.58 -0.44 -33.60
CA ILE A 223 27.73 -0.48 -34.52
C ILE A 223 27.57 -1.72 -35.42
N ALA A 224 27.67 -1.51 -36.73
CA ALA A 224 27.53 -2.59 -37.69
C ALA A 224 28.71 -3.57 -37.64
N ILE A 225 28.42 -4.85 -37.87
CA ILE A 225 29.44 -5.85 -38.15
C ILE A 225 29.81 -5.76 -39.64
N GLY A 226 31.11 -5.79 -39.96
CA GLY A 226 31.62 -5.84 -41.33
C GLY A 226 33.02 -5.23 -41.47
N ILE A 227 33.45 -5.05 -42.72
CA ILE A 227 34.81 -4.61 -43.07
C ILE A 227 34.90 -3.11 -43.46
N ALA A 228 33.80 -2.37 -43.36
CA ALA A 228 33.78 -0.93 -43.62
C ALA A 228 34.43 -0.14 -42.46
N ASP A 229 34.72 1.14 -42.71
CA ASP A 229 35.30 2.02 -41.69
C ASP A 229 34.44 2.10 -40.42
N ASN A 230 35.08 2.03 -39.26
CA ASN A 230 34.47 2.03 -37.91
C ASN A 230 33.51 0.87 -37.59
N ASN A 231 33.40 -0.15 -38.45
CA ASN A 231 32.65 -1.36 -38.12
C ASN A 231 33.43 -2.28 -37.15
N ILE A 232 32.70 -3.21 -36.54
CA ILE A 232 33.30 -4.32 -35.80
C ILE A 232 33.49 -5.50 -36.76
N LEU A 233 34.65 -6.14 -36.72
CA LEU A 233 34.90 -7.33 -37.53
C LEU A 233 34.40 -8.58 -36.80
N GLN A 234 33.76 -9.48 -37.54
CA GLN A 234 33.40 -10.82 -37.08
C GLN A 234 34.29 -11.86 -37.78
N VAL A 235 34.60 -12.95 -37.07
CA VAL A 235 35.17 -14.13 -37.72
C VAL A 235 34.03 -14.89 -38.40
N ASP A 236 34.01 -14.84 -39.74
CA ASP A 236 33.02 -15.42 -40.65
C ASP A 236 33.49 -16.77 -41.22
N HIS A 237 34.12 -17.58 -40.35
CA HIS A 237 34.52 -18.94 -40.71
C HIS A 237 33.82 -19.96 -39.81
N ALA A 238 33.40 -21.07 -40.41
CA ALA A 238 32.69 -22.12 -39.69
C ALA A 238 33.57 -22.82 -38.62
N SER A 239 34.89 -22.84 -38.80
CA SER A 239 35.82 -23.52 -37.87
C SER A 239 37.25 -22.94 -37.92
N PRO A 240 37.44 -21.65 -37.59
CA PRO A 240 38.79 -21.11 -37.43
C PRO A 240 39.54 -21.88 -36.33
N ALA A 241 40.74 -22.35 -36.63
CA ALA A 241 41.60 -23.08 -35.71
C ALA A 241 42.66 -22.15 -35.08
N ASP A 242 43.22 -22.59 -33.96
CA ASP A 242 44.41 -21.96 -33.39
C ASP A 242 45.58 -22.00 -34.40
N ASN A 243 46.31 -20.89 -34.52
CA ASN A 243 47.38 -20.66 -35.50
C ASN A 243 46.95 -20.53 -36.98
N ASP A 244 45.65 -20.37 -37.26
CA ASP A 244 45.22 -19.93 -38.58
C ASP A 244 45.56 -18.45 -38.84
N TYR A 245 45.78 -18.12 -40.11
CA TYR A 245 45.92 -16.74 -40.57
C TYR A 245 44.55 -16.14 -40.90
N ALA A 246 44.41 -14.83 -40.68
CA ALA A 246 43.17 -14.12 -41.00
C ALA A 246 43.18 -13.63 -42.46
N LYS A 247 42.05 -13.82 -43.16
CA LYS A 247 41.79 -13.25 -44.48
C LYS A 247 40.48 -12.48 -44.47
N PHE A 248 40.49 -11.26 -44.99
CA PHE A 248 39.27 -10.48 -45.13
C PHE A 248 38.32 -11.12 -46.15
N THR A 249 37.06 -11.25 -45.77
CA THR A 249 35.95 -11.63 -46.65
C THR A 249 35.01 -10.45 -46.83
N THR A 250 33.96 -10.61 -47.64
CA THR A 250 32.94 -9.56 -47.80
C THR A 250 32.16 -9.25 -46.52
N ALA A 251 32.17 -10.14 -45.53
CA ALA A 251 31.40 -9.98 -44.28
C ALA A 251 32.26 -9.97 -43.00
N GLY A 252 33.55 -10.31 -43.07
CA GLY A 252 34.40 -10.35 -41.89
C GLY A 252 35.79 -10.90 -42.16
N LEU A 253 36.25 -11.79 -41.27
CA LEU A 253 37.53 -12.48 -41.34
C LEU A 253 37.30 -13.99 -41.44
N GLU A 254 37.98 -14.69 -42.34
CA GLU A 254 38.06 -16.15 -42.34
C GLU A 254 39.43 -16.63 -41.84
N GLY A 255 39.46 -17.82 -41.23
CA GLY A 255 40.70 -18.52 -40.88
C GLY A 255 41.26 -19.28 -42.08
N ARG A 256 42.57 -19.22 -42.29
CA ARG A 256 43.31 -19.95 -43.34
C ARG A 256 44.47 -20.70 -42.71
N SER A 257 44.55 -22.01 -42.94
CA SER A 257 45.72 -22.77 -42.51
C SER A 257 46.99 -22.31 -43.25
N TYR A 258 48.16 -22.67 -42.72
CA TYR A 258 49.43 -22.33 -43.35
C TYR A 258 49.52 -22.80 -44.82
N GLN A 259 49.04 -24.02 -45.11
CA GLN A 259 49.06 -24.58 -46.46
C GLN A 259 48.10 -23.83 -47.40
N GLU A 260 46.92 -23.45 -46.92
CA GLU A 260 45.97 -22.67 -47.71
C GLU A 260 46.48 -21.26 -47.99
N LEU A 261 47.12 -20.60 -47.01
CA LEU A 261 47.78 -19.31 -47.22
C LEU A 261 48.86 -19.42 -48.30
N VAL A 262 49.72 -20.44 -48.21
CA VAL A 262 50.76 -20.67 -49.22
C VAL A 262 50.14 -20.89 -50.59
N ASN A 263 49.02 -21.61 -50.70
CA ASN A 263 48.32 -21.82 -51.96
C ASN A 263 47.70 -20.52 -52.51
N ASP A 264 47.06 -19.74 -51.64
CA ASP A 264 46.46 -18.44 -52.00
C ASP A 264 47.53 -17.46 -52.50
N ILE A 265 48.72 -17.46 -51.90
CA ILE A 265 49.83 -16.58 -52.27
C ILE A 265 50.57 -17.09 -53.52
N SER A 266 50.92 -18.38 -53.55
CA SER A 266 51.72 -18.97 -54.64
C SER A 266 50.98 -19.06 -55.98
N GLY A 267 49.65 -19.11 -55.95
CA GLY A 267 48.83 -18.99 -57.16
C GLY A 267 48.75 -17.57 -57.72
N VAL A 268 49.07 -16.56 -56.90
CA VAL A 268 48.93 -15.13 -57.25
C VAL A 268 50.26 -14.49 -57.59
N ILE A 269 51.33 -14.80 -56.85
CA ILE A 269 52.67 -14.30 -57.13
C ILE A 269 53.32 -15.18 -58.19
N LYS A 270 53.56 -14.64 -59.39
CA LYS A 270 54.28 -15.33 -60.46
C LYS A 270 55.77 -15.03 -60.37
N ALA A 271 56.60 -15.86 -61.02
CA ALA A 271 58.04 -15.62 -61.13
C ALA A 271 58.36 -14.26 -61.79
N THR A 272 57.47 -13.76 -62.65
CA THR A 272 57.57 -12.43 -63.28
C THR A 272 57.30 -11.28 -62.32
N ASP A 273 56.66 -11.54 -61.17
CA ASP A 273 56.32 -10.52 -60.17
C ASP A 273 57.38 -10.44 -59.06
N VAL A 274 58.39 -11.32 -59.10
CA VAL A 274 59.47 -11.38 -58.11
C VAL A 274 60.72 -10.78 -58.73
N GLU A 275 61.02 -9.53 -58.38
CA GLU A 275 62.20 -8.82 -58.85
C GLU A 275 63.50 -9.50 -58.38
N VAL A 276 64.55 -9.48 -59.22
CA VAL A 276 65.92 -9.89 -58.88
C VAL A 276 66.85 -8.69 -58.83
N GLU A 277 67.98 -8.80 -58.13
CA GLU A 277 68.98 -7.73 -58.11
C GLU A 277 69.67 -7.60 -59.48
N GLU A 278 69.42 -6.51 -60.18
CA GLU A 278 70.02 -6.21 -61.48
C GLU A 278 71.45 -5.67 -61.35
N LEU A 279 72.35 -6.18 -62.20
CA LEU A 279 73.65 -5.54 -62.41
C LEU A 279 73.57 -4.53 -63.58
N SER A 280 73.42 -3.25 -63.23
CA SER A 280 73.45 -2.11 -64.17
C SER A 280 72.27 -2.05 -65.15
N THR A 281 72.42 -2.52 -66.40
CA THR A 281 71.39 -2.47 -67.46
C THR A 281 71.03 -3.88 -67.94
N ALA A 282 71.22 -4.87 -67.06
CA ALA A 282 70.92 -6.25 -67.36
C ALA A 282 69.41 -6.39 -67.64
N THR A 283 69.07 -7.16 -68.68
CA THR A 283 67.67 -7.45 -69.05
C THR A 283 67.00 -8.49 -68.12
N TYR A 284 67.62 -8.84 -66.98
CA TYR A 284 67.04 -9.78 -66.01
C TYR A 284 66.49 -8.97 -64.84
N ASP A 285 65.25 -8.52 -64.97
CA ASP A 285 64.56 -7.70 -63.97
C ASP A 285 63.76 -8.55 -62.95
N ASP A 286 63.34 -9.75 -63.34
CA ASP A 286 62.61 -10.68 -62.50
C ASP A 286 63.19 -12.10 -62.43
N VAL A 287 62.66 -12.93 -61.52
CA VAL A 287 63.08 -14.33 -61.32
C VAL A 287 62.83 -15.15 -62.57
N GLN A 288 61.79 -14.86 -63.35
CA GLN A 288 61.50 -15.59 -64.58
C GLN A 288 62.59 -15.34 -65.63
N ASP A 289 63.03 -14.10 -65.79
CA ASP A 289 64.09 -13.72 -66.73
C ASP A 289 65.46 -14.20 -66.27
N TYR A 290 65.73 -14.14 -64.96
CA TYR A 290 66.93 -14.77 -64.39
C TYR A 290 66.97 -16.29 -64.68
N ILE A 291 65.86 -17.00 -64.51
CA ILE A 291 65.77 -18.45 -64.82
C ILE A 291 65.89 -18.70 -66.31
N ASN A 292 65.26 -17.90 -67.17
CA ASN A 292 65.35 -18.05 -68.62
C ASN A 292 66.81 -17.92 -69.09
N PHE A 293 67.55 -16.96 -68.52
CA PHE A 293 68.93 -16.72 -68.91
C PHE A 293 69.95 -17.67 -68.27
N PHE A 294 69.90 -17.87 -66.95
CA PHE A 294 70.86 -18.75 -66.27
C PHE A 294 70.48 -20.23 -66.39
N GLY A 295 69.19 -20.55 -66.49
CA GLY A 295 68.66 -21.90 -66.71
C GLY A 295 68.76 -22.37 -68.16
N GLY A 296 69.00 -21.48 -69.12
CA GLY A 296 69.33 -21.82 -70.51
C GLY A 296 70.76 -22.30 -70.73
N ARG A 297 71.66 -22.21 -69.73
CA ARG A 297 72.99 -22.84 -69.85
C ARG A 297 72.82 -24.35 -69.90
N THR A 298 73.23 -24.95 -71.01
CA THR A 298 73.19 -26.40 -71.20
C THR A 298 74.06 -27.08 -70.15
N LEU A 299 73.43 -27.73 -69.16
CA LEU A 299 74.14 -28.64 -68.27
C LEU A 299 74.46 -29.88 -69.08
N LEU A 300 75.74 -30.13 -69.40
CA LEU A 300 76.22 -31.34 -70.06
C LEU A 300 76.97 -32.18 -69.02
N SER A 301 76.41 -33.32 -68.63
CA SER A 301 77.03 -34.22 -67.63
C SER A 301 76.90 -35.67 -68.08
N GLY A 302 77.99 -36.44 -68.04
CA GLY A 302 77.97 -37.83 -68.52
C GLY A 302 79.33 -38.33 -68.98
N GLY A 303 79.31 -39.40 -69.78
CA GLY A 303 80.48 -40.07 -70.32
C GLY A 303 81.35 -39.20 -71.24
N ALA A 304 82.45 -39.77 -71.72
CA ALA A 304 83.40 -39.04 -72.54
C ALA A 304 82.81 -38.70 -73.92
N ILE A 305 83.12 -37.48 -74.39
CA ILE A 305 83.00 -37.06 -75.78
C ILE A 305 84.40 -37.18 -76.38
N THR A 306 84.57 -38.09 -77.33
CA THR A 306 85.88 -38.40 -77.93
C THR A 306 85.81 -38.36 -79.44
N ASP A 307 86.88 -37.89 -80.07
CA ASP A 307 87.05 -38.00 -81.52
C ASP A 307 87.26 -39.48 -81.91
N ASN A 308 86.50 -39.97 -82.90
CA ASN A 308 86.66 -41.33 -83.44
C ASN A 308 87.76 -41.42 -84.51
N GLY A 309 88.28 -40.29 -85.00
CA GLY A 309 89.30 -40.23 -86.03
C GLY A 309 88.80 -40.59 -87.45
N ASP A 310 87.50 -40.78 -87.62
CA ASP A 310 86.83 -41.08 -88.90
C ASP A 310 85.91 -39.93 -89.38
N GLY A 311 86.02 -38.76 -88.76
CA GLY A 311 85.14 -37.62 -89.01
C GLY A 311 83.81 -37.68 -88.24
N THR A 312 83.67 -38.62 -87.29
CA THR A 312 82.56 -38.65 -86.31
C THR A 312 83.08 -38.42 -84.88
N VAL A 313 82.16 -38.06 -83.98
CA VAL A 313 82.43 -37.96 -82.53
C VAL A 313 81.69 -39.07 -81.81
N ALA A 314 82.38 -39.83 -80.97
CA ALA A 314 81.77 -40.80 -80.05
C ALA A 314 81.32 -40.11 -78.76
N ILE A 315 80.10 -40.45 -78.34
CA ILE A 315 79.52 -40.03 -77.07
C ILE A 315 79.15 -41.31 -76.33
N THR A 316 79.77 -41.54 -75.17
CA THR A 316 79.53 -42.77 -74.39
C THR A 316 78.12 -42.79 -73.79
N SER A 317 77.73 -41.67 -73.19
CA SER A 317 76.40 -41.34 -72.71
C SER A 317 76.42 -39.88 -72.26
N LEU A 318 75.29 -39.19 -72.29
CA LEU A 318 75.20 -37.80 -71.86
C LEU A 318 73.80 -37.53 -71.31
N THR A 319 73.71 -36.94 -70.12
CA THR A 319 72.51 -36.27 -69.64
C THR A 319 72.67 -34.78 -69.89
N ALA A 320 71.70 -34.19 -70.56
CA ALA A 320 71.74 -32.78 -70.93
C ALA A 320 70.44 -32.05 -70.57
N TRP A 321 70.56 -30.79 -70.14
CA TRP A 321 69.43 -29.85 -70.08
C TRP A 321 69.51 -28.92 -71.28
N SER A 322 68.53 -28.94 -72.17
CA SER A 322 68.48 -28.06 -73.34
C SER A 322 67.05 -27.58 -73.60
N SER A 323 66.92 -26.44 -74.28
CA SER A 323 65.63 -26.04 -74.85
C SER A 323 65.16 -27.08 -75.87
N ILE A 324 63.85 -27.32 -75.92
CA ILE A 324 63.23 -28.26 -76.88
C ILE A 324 63.25 -27.75 -78.33
N SER A 325 63.61 -26.50 -78.56
CA SER A 325 63.84 -25.91 -79.87
C SER A 325 64.83 -24.75 -79.77
N ASP A 326 65.15 -24.16 -80.92
CA ASP A 326 65.95 -22.95 -81.09
C ASP A 326 65.20 -21.64 -80.78
N SER A 327 63.94 -21.72 -80.33
CA SER A 327 63.17 -20.55 -79.91
C SER A 327 63.68 -20.00 -78.57
N GLU A 328 63.86 -18.68 -78.48
CA GLU A 328 64.26 -17.98 -77.26
C GLU A 328 63.24 -18.13 -76.10
N THR A 329 62.03 -18.61 -76.40
CA THR A 329 60.95 -18.88 -75.45
C THR A 329 60.71 -20.38 -75.19
N ALA A 330 61.55 -21.26 -75.74
CA ALA A 330 61.35 -22.70 -75.61
C ALA A 330 61.62 -23.20 -74.19
N VAL A 331 60.74 -24.07 -73.70
CA VAL A 331 60.88 -24.72 -72.39
C VAL A 331 62.11 -25.63 -72.39
N GLY A 332 62.94 -25.55 -71.34
CA GLY A 332 64.05 -26.48 -71.12
C GLY A 332 63.57 -27.87 -70.70
N LYS A 333 64.24 -28.93 -71.17
CA LYS A 333 64.01 -30.32 -70.74
C LYS A 333 65.33 -31.05 -70.51
N PHE A 334 65.29 -31.99 -69.56
CA PHE A 334 66.35 -33.00 -69.43
C PHE A 334 66.15 -34.08 -70.50
N PHE A 335 67.22 -34.48 -71.18
CA PHE A 335 67.27 -35.65 -72.04
C PHE A 335 68.50 -36.49 -71.75
N ASP A 336 68.35 -37.81 -71.89
CA ASP A 336 69.42 -38.79 -71.73
C ASP A 336 69.77 -39.38 -73.09
N PHE A 337 70.99 -39.14 -73.55
CA PHE A 337 71.57 -39.78 -74.72
C PHE A 337 72.28 -41.06 -74.27
N ALA A 338 71.75 -42.21 -74.70
CA ALA A 338 72.24 -43.54 -74.31
C ALA A 338 73.60 -43.94 -74.93
N GLY A 339 74.22 -43.03 -75.66
CA GLY A 339 75.50 -43.23 -76.34
C GLY A 339 75.33 -43.51 -77.84
N GLY A 340 76.35 -43.15 -78.61
CA GLY A 340 76.33 -43.24 -80.07
C GLY A 340 77.39 -42.37 -80.72
N ASN A 341 77.47 -42.45 -82.05
CA ASN A 341 78.34 -41.59 -82.85
C ASN A 341 77.49 -40.51 -83.51
N THR A 342 78.06 -39.32 -83.68
CA THR A 342 77.45 -38.30 -84.54
C THR A 342 77.40 -38.78 -85.98
N PRO A 343 76.51 -38.22 -86.82
CA PRO A 343 76.71 -38.23 -88.26
C PRO A 343 78.10 -37.68 -88.64
N PRO A 344 78.64 -38.04 -89.82
CA PRO A 344 79.92 -37.49 -90.29
C PRO A 344 79.91 -35.96 -90.34
N LEU A 345 80.79 -35.34 -89.56
CA LEU A 345 80.96 -33.89 -89.45
C LEU A 345 81.85 -33.39 -90.60
N THR A 346 81.33 -33.51 -91.81
CA THR A 346 82.08 -33.22 -93.05
C THR A 346 81.92 -31.79 -93.55
N ASP A 347 80.96 -31.06 -93.00
CA ASP A 347 80.71 -29.65 -93.28
C ASP A 347 80.92 -28.82 -92.01
N MET A 348 81.28 -27.54 -92.17
CA MET A 348 81.40 -26.61 -91.04
C MET A 348 80.03 -26.11 -90.56
N THR A 349 78.99 -26.93 -90.68
CA THR A 349 77.63 -26.57 -90.27
C THR A 349 77.32 -27.12 -88.89
N THR A 350 76.35 -26.50 -88.23
CA THR A 350 75.84 -26.97 -86.95
C THR A 350 75.12 -28.30 -87.15
N ASN A 351 75.66 -29.36 -86.57
CA ASN A 351 75.07 -30.69 -86.60
C ASN A 351 74.33 -30.95 -85.27
N TYR A 352 73.05 -31.31 -85.35
CA TYR A 352 72.22 -31.57 -84.18
C TYR A 352 72.22 -33.06 -83.84
N ILE A 353 72.33 -33.37 -82.54
CA ILE A 353 72.19 -34.71 -81.99
C ILE A 353 70.81 -34.76 -81.35
N TYR A 354 69.95 -35.64 -81.87
CA TYR A 354 68.57 -35.83 -81.39
C TYR A 354 68.46 -37.06 -80.51
#